data_AF-A0A2T5ANR5-F1
#
_entry.id   AF-A0A2T5ANR5-F1
#
_cell.length_a   1.000
_cell.length_b   1.000
_cell.length_c   1.000
_cell.angle_alpha   90.00
_cell.angle_beta   90.00
_cell.angle_gamma   90.00
#
_symmetry.space_group_name_H-M   'P 1'
#
loop_
_entity.id
_entity.type
_entity.pdbx_description
1 polymer ?
#
loop_
_entity_poly.entity_id
_entity_poly.type
_entity_poly.pdbx_seq_one_letter_code
_entity_poly.pdbx_strand_id
1 'polypeptide(L)'
;MNRKQEFRRLKKNLALSLEETAALTGKSFATVAAYASEMNVRIPPLAVIDQLNAERLRRSIETVRAAGYDVRPASELSMHA
;
A
#
# COMPACT_ATOMS: atom_id res chain seq x y z
N MET A 1 8.30 -10.89 9.95
CA MET A 1 8.46 -10.40 8.56
C MET A 1 9.08 -9.00 8.61
N ASN A 2 10.14 -8.72 7.86
CA ASN A 2 10.87 -7.43 7.94
C ASN A 2 10.12 -6.34 7.14
N ARG A 3 10.03 -5.09 7.64
CA ARG A 3 9.40 -3.94 6.94
C ARG A 3 9.87 -3.76 5.50
N LYS A 4 11.12 -4.10 5.19
CA LYS A 4 11.60 -4.13 3.79
C LYS A 4 10.91 -5.17 2.93
N GLN A 5 10.75 -6.39 3.44
CA GLN A 5 10.05 -7.45 2.73
C GLN A 5 8.58 -7.08 2.51
N GLU A 6 7.95 -6.47 3.52
CA GLU A 6 6.58 -5.99 3.41
C GLU A 6 6.43 -4.89 2.35
N PHE A 7 7.30 -3.87 2.38
CA PHE A 7 7.33 -2.83 1.36
C PHE A 7 7.47 -3.42 -0.06
N ARG A 8 8.43 -4.33 -0.27
CA ARG A 8 8.65 -4.98 -1.57
C ARG A 8 7.44 -5.80 -2.01
N ARG A 9 6.84 -6.55 -1.10
CA ARG A 9 5.63 -7.34 -1.36
C ARG A 9 4.47 -6.44 -1.78
N LEU A 10 4.21 -5.36 -1.03
CA LEU A 10 3.13 -4.42 -1.35
C LEU A 10 3.35 -3.73 -2.70
N LYS A 11 4.57 -3.23 -2.95
CA LYS A 11 4.93 -2.63 -4.25
C LYS A 11 4.70 -3.60 -5.41
N LYS A 12 5.09 -4.87 -5.24
CA LYS A 12 4.88 -5.92 -6.23
C LYS A 12 3.41 -6.21 -6.45
N ASN A 13 2.63 -6.35 -5.38
CA ASN A 13 1.19 -6.62 -5.46
C ASN A 13 0.41 -5.49 -6.12
N LEU A 14 0.83 -4.24 -5.90
CA LEU A 14 0.24 -3.06 -6.52
C LEU A 14 0.79 -2.78 -7.94
N ALA A 15 1.77 -3.57 -8.39
CA ALA A 15 2.50 -3.38 -9.65
C ALA A 15 3.06 -1.95 -9.83
N LEU A 16 3.47 -1.29 -8.74
CA LEU A 16 3.98 0.08 -8.79
C LEU A 16 5.45 0.14 -9.21
N SER A 17 5.76 1.08 -10.10
CA SER A 17 7.11 1.57 -10.34
C SER A 17 7.64 2.33 -9.11
N LEU A 18 8.95 2.61 -9.09
CA LEU A 18 9.55 3.42 -8.02
C LEU A 18 9.05 4.88 -8.05
N GLU A 19 8.78 5.41 -9.25
CA GLU A 19 8.26 6.77 -9.45
C GLU A 19 6.83 6.91 -8.93
N GLU A 20 5.95 5.97 -9.29
CA GLU A 20 4.57 5.97 -8.77
C GLU A 20 4.55 5.77 -7.25
N THR A 21 5.44 4.93 -6.73
CA THR A 21 5.57 4.75 -5.27
C THR A 21 6.06 6.03 -4.59
N ALA A 22 6.99 6.76 -5.20
CA ALA A 22 7.48 8.05 -4.70
C ALA A 22 6.36 9.08 -4.67
N ALA A 23 5.59 9.20 -5.76
CA ALA A 23 4.42 10.07 -5.85
C ALA A 23 3.36 9.72 -4.78
N LEU A 24 2.99 8.45 -4.68
CA LEU A 24 1.99 7.96 -3.72
C LEU A 24 2.37 8.24 -2.26
N THR A 25 3.66 8.09 -1.93
CA THR A 25 4.14 8.18 -0.54
C THR A 25 4.68 9.57 -0.18
N GLY A 26 4.71 10.49 -1.14
CA GLY A 26 5.33 11.81 -1.00
C GLY A 26 6.84 11.74 -0.67
N LYS A 27 7.51 10.65 -1.05
CA LYS A 27 8.95 10.45 -0.82
C LYS A 27 9.73 10.69 -2.09
N SER A 28 11.01 11.05 -1.97
CA SER A 28 11.88 11.16 -3.15
C SER A 28 12.15 9.79 -3.77
N PHE A 29 12.38 9.78 -5.09
CA PHE A 29 12.75 8.57 -5.83
C PHE A 29 13.92 7.83 -5.17
N ALA A 30 14.99 8.54 -4.82
CA ALA A 30 16.18 7.97 -4.17
C ALA A 30 15.84 7.29 -2.83
N THR A 31 14.91 7.88 -2.07
CA THR A 31 14.46 7.30 -0.80
C THR A 31 13.70 6.00 -1.02
N VAL A 32 12.80 5.97 -2.00
CA VAL A 32 12.04 4.76 -2.39
C VAL A 32 12.96 3.69 -2.97
N ALA A 33 13.95 4.06 -3.78
CA ALA A 33 14.97 3.14 -4.30
C ALA A 33 15.79 2.50 -3.16
N ALA A 34 16.16 3.28 -2.14
CA ALA A 34 16.85 2.77 -0.96
C ALA A 34 15.99 1.79 -0.14
N TYR A 35 14.68 2.04 -0.05
CA TYR A 35 13.73 1.10 0.57
C TYR A 35 13.65 -0.23 -0.18
N ALA A 36 13.64 -0.19 -1.51
CA ALA A 36 13.53 -1.38 -2.36
C ALA A 36 14.81 -2.23 -2.38
N SER A 37 15.98 -1.60 -2.28
CA SER A 37 17.28 -2.27 -2.33
C SER A 37 17.51 -3.25 -1.17
N GLU A 38 18.14 -4.40 -1.44
CA GLU A 38 18.55 -5.37 -0.42
C GLU A 38 19.81 -4.97 0.33
N MET A 39 20.76 -4.35 -0.37
CA MET A 39 22.06 -3.96 0.20
C MET A 39 22.01 -2.67 1.03
N ASN A 40 20.97 -1.86 0.85
CA ASN A 40 20.82 -0.62 1.59
C ASN A 40 20.29 -0.88 3.00
N VAL A 41 20.77 -0.18 4.02
CA VAL A 41 20.31 -0.37 5.43
C VAL A 41 19.03 0.41 5.76
N ARG A 42 18.62 1.36 4.92
CA ARG A 42 17.47 2.25 5.20
C ARG A 42 16.16 1.46 5.21
N ILE A 43 15.48 1.47 6.35
CA ILE A 43 14.21 0.78 6.55
C ILE A 43 13.02 1.70 6.25
N PRO A 44 11.98 1.24 5.53
CA PRO A 44 10.75 2.00 5.34
C PRO A 44 10.09 2.37 6.68
N PRO A 45 9.69 3.63 6.89
CA PRO A 45 8.81 4.02 8.00
C PRO A 45 7.46 3.31 7.92
N LEU A 46 6.79 3.08 9.06
CA LEU A 46 5.47 2.45 9.10
C LEU A 46 4.44 3.24 8.29
N ALA A 47 4.45 4.57 8.36
CA ALA A 47 3.56 5.42 7.57
C ALA A 47 3.64 5.15 6.05
N VAL A 48 4.82 4.75 5.52
CA VAL A 48 4.96 4.37 4.10
C VAL A 48 4.26 3.04 3.82
N ILE A 49 4.35 2.09 4.75
CA ILE A 49 3.65 0.79 4.65
C ILE A 49 2.14 1.01 4.73
N ASP A 50 1.68 1.87 5.65
CA ASP A 50 0.26 2.18 5.83
C ASP A 50 -0.34 2.83 4.58
N GLN A 51 0.40 3.75 3.95
CA GLN A 51 0.00 4.36 2.67
C GLN A 51 -0.15 3.32 1.55
N LEU A 52 0.79 2.38 1.43
CA LEU A 52 0.70 1.30 0.44
C LEU A 52 -0.48 0.35 0.73
N ASN A 53 -0.73 0.04 2.00
CA ASN A 53 -1.87 -0.77 2.39
C ASN A 53 -3.21 -0.07 2.11
N ALA A 54 -3.29 1.24 2.38
CA ALA A 54 -4.47 2.04 2.06
C ALA A 54 -4.75 2.05 0.55
N GLU A 55 -3.71 2.22 -0.28
CA GLU A 55 -3.85 2.17 -1.74
C GLU A 55 -4.31 0.77 -2.21
N ARG A 56 -3.76 -0.30 -1.63
CA ARG A 56 -4.21 -1.67 -1.92
C ARG A 56 -5.68 -1.86 -1.60
N LEU A 57 -6.10 -1.42 -0.41
CA LEU A 57 -7.49 -1.51 0.00
C LEU A 57 -8.41 -0.71 -0.93
N ARG A 58 -8.02 0.53 -1.29
CA ARG A 58 -8.76 1.39 -2.22
C ARG A 58 -9.00 0.68 -3.56
N ARG A 59 -7.96 0.13 -4.20
CA ARG A 59 -8.08 -0.59 -5.48
C ARG A 59 -8.97 -1.85 -5.37
N SER A 60 -8.88 -2.57 -4.25
CA SER A 60 -9.75 -3.72 -4.00
C SER A 60 -11.22 -3.30 -3.88
N ILE A 61 -11.51 -2.21 -3.14
CA ILE A 61 -12.87 -1.66 -3.01
C ILE A 61 -13.40 -1.23 -4.40
N GLU A 62 -12.58 -0.53 -5.19
CA GLU A 62 -12.94 -0.10 -6.55
C GLU A 62 -13.27 -1.29 -7.45
N THR A 63 -12.48 -2.37 -7.38
CA THR A 63 -12.72 -3.59 -8.15
C THR A 63 -14.04 -4.26 -7.77
N VAL A 64 -14.32 -4.36 -6.47
CA VAL A 64 -15.57 -4.98 -5.98
C VAL A 64 -16.79 -4.14 -6.35
N ARG A 65 -16.69 -2.81 -6.26
CA ARG A 65 -17.75 -1.89 -6.71
C ARG A 65 -17.99 -1.96 -8.21
N ALA A 66 -16.92 -2.06 -9.01
CA ALA A 66 -17.03 -2.23 -10.46
C ALA A 66 -17.73 -3.54 -10.84
N ALA A 67 -17.65 -4.56 -9.99
CA ALA A 67 -18.39 -5.81 -10.14
C ALA A 67 -19.87 -5.73 -9.68
N GLY A 68 -20.35 -4.54 -9.27
CA GLY A 68 -21.75 -4.30 -8.89
C GLY A 68 -22.08 -4.52 -7.42
N TYR A 69 -21.08 -4.78 -6.57
CA TYR A 69 -21.29 -4.96 -5.13
C TYR A 69 -21.19 -3.64 -4.37
N ASP A 70 -22.08 -3.44 -3.41
CA ASP A 70 -21.96 -2.35 -2.43
C ASP A 70 -20.95 -2.75 -1.34
N VAL A 71 -20.01 -1.86 -1.04
CA VAL A 71 -18.95 -2.10 -0.05
C VAL A 71 -19.11 -1.09 1.07
N ARG A 72 -19.44 -1.60 2.27
CA ARG A 72 -19.64 -0.82 3.50
C ARG A 72 -18.63 -1.18 4.58
N PRO A 73 -18.22 -0.23 5.43
CA PRO A 73 -17.45 -0.51 6.62
C PRO A 73 -18.18 -1.49 7.55
N ALA A 74 -17.43 -2.43 8.14
CA ALA A 74 -18.00 -3.38 9.10
C ALA A 74 -18.66 -2.70 10.31
N SER A 75 -18.15 -1.53 10.72
CA SER A 75 -18.72 -0.71 11.80
C SER A 75 -20.17 -0.29 11.54
N GLU A 76 -20.59 -0.17 10.28
CA GLU A 76 -21.96 0.17 9.91
C GLU A 76 -22.90 -1.05 9.91
N LEU A 77 -22.34 -2.26 9.81
CA LEU A 77 -23.10 -3.51 9.79
C LEU A 77 -23.42 -4.01 11.21
N SER A 78 -22.56 -3.69 12.18
CA SER A 78 -22.73 -4.08 13.59
C SER A 78 -23.76 -3.24 14.35
N MET A 79 -24.26 -2.14 13.79
CA MET A 79 -25.31 -1.32 14.41
C MET A 79 -26.72 -1.89 14.22
N HIS A 80 -26.86 -2.98 13.45
CA HIS A 80 -28.14 -3.60 13.12
C HIS A 80 -28.24 -5.07 13.56
N ALA A 81 -27.32 -5.54 14.41
CA ALA A 81 -27.29 -6.91 14.96
C ALA A 81 -27.70 -6.93 16.43
#